data_AF-A0AAW7QEZ6-F1
#
_entry.id   AF-A0AAW7QEZ6-F1
#
_cell.length_a   1.000
_cell.length_b   1.000
_cell.length_c   1.000
_cell.angle_alpha   90.00
_cell.angle_beta   90.00
_cell.angle_gamma   90.00
#
_symmetry.space_group_name_H-M   'P 1'
#
loop_
_entity.id
_entity.type
_entity.pdbx_description
1 polymer ?
#
loop_
_entity_poly.entity_id
_entity_poly.type
_entity_poly.pdbx_seq_one_letter_code
_entity_poly.pdbx_strand_id
1 'polypeptide(L)'
;MYRRRDLAHDIDMKVYRDLLIWTVHLIFIFLTWRSGMPAILKGYIERVFVAGFAYDNTVRGLKGRLGDTVRIITTHNTPKIFSFCARPH
;
A
#
# COMPACT_ATOMS: atom_id res chain seq x y z
N MET A 1 -18.05 -8.34 14.86
CA MET A 1 -17.61 -7.13 14.13
C MET A 1 -16.15 -6.89 14.47
N TYR A 2 -15.22 -7.12 13.54
CA TYR A 2 -13.80 -6.83 13.75
C TYR A 2 -13.56 -5.31 13.76
N ARG A 3 -13.02 -4.77 14.85
CA ARG A 3 -12.66 -3.35 14.95
C ARG A 3 -11.36 -3.14 14.18
N ARG A 4 -11.23 -2.04 13.44
CA ARG A 4 -10.01 -1.76 12.62
C ARG A 4 -8.68 -1.85 13.39
N ARG A 5 -8.73 -1.59 14.70
CA ARG A 5 -7.59 -1.61 15.63
C ARG A 5 -7.09 -3.04 15.91
N ASP A 6 -8.00 -4.01 15.83
CA ASP A 6 -7.75 -5.40 16.22
C ASP A 6 -7.07 -6.19 15.09
N LEU A 7 -7.03 -5.65 13.85
CA LEU A 7 -6.35 -6.26 12.71
C LEU A 7 -4.84 -6.41 12.88
N ALA A 8 -4.24 -5.71 13.84
CA ALA A 8 -2.82 -5.86 14.18
C ALA A 8 -2.47 -7.27 14.67
N HIS A 9 -3.43 -7.99 15.27
CA HIS A 9 -3.20 -9.33 15.84
C HIS A 9 -3.82 -10.46 15.00
N ASP A 10 -4.25 -10.16 13.77
CA ASP A 10 -4.81 -11.18 12.89
C ASP A 10 -3.74 -12.22 12.49
N ILE A 11 -4.02 -13.50 12.76
CA ILE A 11 -3.13 -14.63 12.45
C ILE A 11 -2.97 -14.81 10.93
N ASP A 12 -4.03 -14.58 10.16
CA ASP A 12 -4.00 -14.75 8.70
C ASP A 12 -3.07 -13.73 8.03
N MET A 13 -2.95 -12.54 8.62
CA MET A 13 -2.13 -11.44 8.10
C MET A 13 -0.69 -11.43 8.62
N LYS A 14 -0.35 -12.31 9.57
CA LYS A 14 0.98 -12.37 10.19
C LYS A 14 2.06 -12.67 9.16
N VAL A 15 1.83 -13.66 8.28
CA VAL A 15 2.80 -14.08 7.25
C VAL A 15 3.19 -12.91 6.34
N TYR A 16 2.21 -12.10 5.95
CA TYR A 16 2.43 -10.94 5.09
C TYR A 16 3.18 -9.80 5.80
N ARG A 17 2.94 -9.61 7.10
CA ARG A 17 3.70 -8.64 7.91
C ARG A 17 5.15 -9.06 8.07
N ASP A 18 5.42 -10.34 8.33
CA ASP A 18 6.78 -10.86 8.44
C ASP A 18 7.55 -10.68 7.12
N LEU A 19 6.91 -10.94 5.98
CA LEU A 19 7.47 -10.66 4.66
C LEU A 19 7.81 -9.16 4.47
N LEU A 20 6.92 -8.27 4.90
CA LEU A 20 7.14 -6.82 4.79
C LEU A 20 8.29 -6.30 5.65
N ILE A 21 8.49 -6.87 6.85
CA ILE A 21 9.63 -6.52 7.72
C ILE A 21 10.95 -6.91 7.06
N TRP A 22 10.97 -8.06 6.39
CA TRP A 22 12.18 -8.57 5.73
C TRP A 22 12.51 -7.82 4.43
N THR A 23 11.52 -7.27 3.74
CA THR A 23 11.71 -6.61 2.44
C THR A 23 12.32 -5.21 2.55
N VAL A 24 13.38 -4.97 1.78
CA VAL A 24 13.96 -3.63 1.53
C VAL A 24 13.28 -2.93 0.35
N HIS A 25 12.86 -3.70 -0.65
CA HIS A 25 12.23 -3.19 -1.88
C HIS A 25 10.89 -3.88 -2.15
N LEU A 26 9.83 -3.08 -2.27
CA LEU A 26 8.46 -3.57 -2.52
C LEU A 26 8.04 -3.27 -3.97
N ILE A 27 7.52 -4.26 -4.70
CA ILE A 27 7.06 -4.11 -6.09
C ILE A 27 5.60 -4.54 -6.20
N PHE A 28 4.72 -3.63 -6.64
CA PHE A 28 3.32 -3.93 -6.94
C PHE A 28 3.10 -4.01 -8.45
N ILE A 29 2.57 -5.14 -8.92
CA ILE A 29 2.26 -5.36 -10.34
C ILE A 29 0.76 -5.61 -10.47
N PHE A 30 0.04 -4.72 -11.15
CA PHE A 30 -1.39 -4.89 -11.41
C PHE A 30 -1.86 -4.14 -12.65
N LEU A 31 -2.96 -4.62 -13.23
CA LEU A 31 -3.68 -3.91 -14.30
C LEU A 31 -4.56 -2.82 -13.69
N THR A 32 -4.57 -1.63 -14.29
CA THR A 32 -5.44 -0.53 -13.86
C THR A 32 -6.72 -0.52 -14.69
N TRP A 33 -7.80 -1.13 -14.19
CA TRP A 33 -9.09 -1.18 -14.91
C TRP A 33 -9.95 0.08 -14.65
N ARG A 34 -9.93 0.68 -13.44
CA ARG A 34 -10.73 1.88 -13.12
C ARG A 34 -9.91 3.02 -12.50
N SER A 35 -8.81 3.40 -13.14
CA SER A 35 -7.96 4.52 -12.67
C SER A 35 -7.44 4.36 -11.22
N GLY A 36 -7.35 3.13 -10.73
CA GLY A 36 -6.95 2.87 -9.36
C GLY A 36 -6.52 1.43 -9.13
N MET A 37 -6.10 1.21 -7.89
CA MET A 37 -5.70 -0.08 -7.36
C MET A 37 -6.87 -1.07 -7.35
N PRO A 38 -6.69 -2.34 -7.75
CA PRO A 38 -7.76 -3.33 -7.69
C PRO A 38 -8.25 -3.54 -6.25
N ALA A 39 -9.53 -3.87 -6.09
CA ALA A 39 -10.17 -3.98 -4.77
C ALA A 39 -9.44 -4.96 -3.82
N ILE A 40 -8.90 -6.05 -4.38
CA ILE A 40 -8.11 -7.02 -3.61
C ILE A 40 -6.82 -6.42 -3.05
N LEU A 41 -6.09 -5.63 -3.85
CA LEU A 41 -4.84 -5.01 -3.42
C LEU A 41 -5.12 -3.89 -2.42
N LYS A 42 -6.20 -3.13 -2.61
CA LYS A 42 -6.67 -2.17 -1.62
C LYS A 42 -7.02 -2.86 -0.29
N GLY A 43 -7.76 -3.96 -0.34
CA GLY A 43 -8.11 -4.74 0.85
C GLY A 43 -6.88 -5.34 1.54
N TYR A 44 -5.88 -5.79 0.78
CA TYR A 44 -4.59 -6.22 1.30
C TYR A 44 -3.90 -5.09 2.08
N ILE A 45 -3.82 -3.89 1.49
CA ILE A 45 -3.21 -2.73 2.16
C ILE A 45 -3.97 -2.38 3.44
N GLU A 46 -5.30 -2.33 3.41
CA GLU A 46 -6.11 -1.99 4.59
C GLU A 46 -5.97 -3.00 5.74
N ARG A 47 -5.67 -4.26 5.44
CA ARG A 47 -5.50 -5.32 6.46
C ARG A 47 -4.08 -5.43 7.00
N VAL A 48 -3.08 -5.18 6.14
CA VAL A 48 -1.68 -5.37 6.48
C VAL A 48 -1.04 -4.08 6.98
N PHE A 49 -1.41 -2.93 6.42
CA PHE A 49 -0.89 -1.61 6.80
C PHE A 49 -1.72 -1.01 7.93
N VAL A 50 -1.57 -1.59 9.11
CA VAL A 50 -2.25 -1.18 10.34
C VAL A 50 -1.41 -0.20 11.15
N ALA A 51 -2.09 0.62 11.96
CA ALA A 51 -1.47 1.51 12.93
C ALA A 51 -0.64 0.70 13.94
N GLY A 52 0.57 1.16 14.26
CA GLY A 52 1.54 0.46 15.11
C GLY A 52 2.49 -0.48 14.36
N PHE A 53 2.17 -0.84 13.12
CA PHE A 53 3.04 -1.62 12.23
C PHE A 53 3.58 -0.76 11.09
N ALA A 54 2.70 -0.28 10.21
CA ALA A 54 3.09 0.45 9.01
C ALA A 54 3.22 1.96 9.25
N TYR A 55 2.45 2.50 10.18
CA TYR A 55 2.51 3.91 10.53
C TYR A 55 2.12 4.12 12.00
N ASP A 56 2.65 5.18 12.58
CA ASP A 56 2.25 5.68 13.90
C ASP A 56 1.54 7.02 13.76
N ASN A 57 0.47 7.19 14.54
CA ASN A 57 -0.22 8.47 14.64
C ASN A 57 0.54 9.36 15.64
N THR A 58 1.21 10.38 15.13
CA THR A 58 1.84 11.42 15.94
C THR A 58 0.98 12.67 15.98
N VAL A 59 1.19 13.51 17.00
CA VAL A 59 0.45 14.79 17.18
C VAL A 59 0.56 15.71 15.95
N ARG A 60 1.62 15.56 15.15
CA ARG A 60 1.87 16.32 13.92
C ARG A 60 1.44 15.63 12.63
N GLY A 61 0.94 14.39 12.67
CA GLY A 61 0.52 13.64 11.48
C GLY A 61 0.87 12.14 11.53
N LEU A 62 0.76 11.47 10.39
CA LEU A 62 1.17 10.06 10.23
C LEU A 62 2.68 9.96 9.99
N LYS A 63 3.37 9.15 10.79
CA LYS A 63 4.77 8.77 10.56
C LYS A 63 4.82 7.34 10.05
N GLY A 64 5.25 7.14 8.80
CA GLY A 64 5.46 5.81 8.21
C GLY A 64 6.67 5.10 8.81
N ARG A 65 6.58 3.79 9.00
CA ARG A 65 7.63 2.92 9.56
C ARG A 65 8.11 1.83 8.59
N LEU A 66 7.51 1.72 7.41
CA LEU A 66 7.70 0.61 6.51
C LEU A 66 8.44 1.00 5.22
N GLY A 67 9.48 0.24 4.88
CA GLY A 67 10.11 0.14 3.55
C GLY A 67 10.83 1.38 3.03
N ASP A 68 12.06 1.20 2.53
CA ASP A 68 12.84 2.31 1.97
C ASP A 68 12.42 2.66 0.55
N THR A 69 12.05 1.66 -0.28
CA THR A 69 11.75 1.88 -1.70
C THR A 69 10.59 1.05 -2.21
N VAL A 70 9.65 1.70 -2.91
CA VAL A 70 8.46 1.09 -3.50
C VAL A 70 8.42 1.36 -5.00
N ARG A 71 8.15 0.33 -5.80
CA ARG A 71 7.93 0.43 -7.25
C ARG A 71 6.53 -0.10 -7.61
N ILE A 72 5.79 0.67 -8.40
CA ILE A 72 4.47 0.28 -8.88
C ILE A 72 4.54 0.15 -10.40
N ILE A 73 4.26 -1.05 -10.89
CA ILE A 73 4.19 -1.37 -12.31
C ILE A 73 2.72 -1.56 -12.64
N THR A 74 2.14 -0.55 -13.27
CA THR A 74 0.74 -0.55 -13.68
C THR A 74 0.65 -0.57 -15.21
N THR A 75 -0.14 -1.50 -15.72
CA THR A 75 -0.50 -1.56 -17.14
C THR A 75 -1.88 -0.94 -17.31
N HIS A 76 -1.99 0.06 -18.17
CA HIS A 76 -3.24 0.77 -18.47
C HIS A 76 -3.31 1.07 -19.97
N ASN A 77 -4.51 0.98 -20.55
CA ASN A 77 -4.72 1.18 -21.98
C ASN A 77 -4.82 2.67 -22.37
N THR A 78 -4.47 3.59 -21.46
CA THR A 78 -4.46 5.03 -21.76
C THR A 78 -3.09 5.40 -22.32
N PRO A 79 -3.00 6.02 -23.51
CA PRO A 79 -1.73 6.46 -24.06
C PRO A 79 -1.09 7.51 -23.13
N LYS A 80 0.23 7.39 -22.92
CA LYS A 80 1.04 8.25 -22.04
C LYS A 80 0.97 9.77 -22.34
N ILE A 81 0.47 10.14 -23.51
CA ILE A 81 0.32 11.54 -23.94
C ILE A 81 -0.60 12.35 -23.01
N PHE A 82 -1.62 11.73 -22.40
CA PHE A 82 -2.53 12.43 -21.49
C PHE A 82 -2.01 12.56 -20.05
N SER A 83 -0.95 11.85 -19.66
CA SER A 83 -0.38 11.87 -18.30
C SER A 83 0.88 12.74 -18.17
N PHE A 84 1.44 13.23 -19.28
CA PHE A 84 2.61 14.11 -19.27
C PHE A 84 2.26 15.58 -18.92
N CYS A 85 1.02 16.03 -19.17
CA CYS A 85 0.60 17.42 -18.92
C CYS A 85 0.35 17.73 -17.41
N ALA A 86 0.29 16.71 -16.55
CA ALA A 86 -0.04 16.86 -15.12
C ALA A 86 1.17 16.84 -14.17
N ARG A 87 2.41 16.96 -14.69
CA ARG A 87 3.58 17.26 -13.85
C ARG A 87 3.84 18.77 -13.91
N PRO A 88 3.26 19.59 -13.00
CA PRO A 88 3.86 20.88 -12.74
C PRO A 88 5.26 20.61 -12.15
N HIS A 89 6.27 21.21 -12.76
CA HIS A 89 7.54 21.46 -12.11
C HIS A 89 7.33 22.26 -10.81
#